data_AF-A0A7V9BJB6-F1
#
_entry.id   AF-A0A7V9BJB6-F1
#
_cell.length_a   1.000
_cell.length_b   1.000
_cell.length_c   1.000
_cell.angle_alpha   90.00
_cell.angle_beta   90.00
_cell.angle_gamma   90.00
#
_symmetry.space_group_name_H-M   'P 1'
#
loop_
_entity.id
_entity.type
_entity.pdbx_description
1 polymer ?
#
loop_
_entity_poly.entity_id
_entity_poly.type
_entity_poly.pdbx_seq_one_letter_code
_entity_poly.pdbx_strand_id
1 'polypeptide(L)'
;DDAACRPNQILAISLDHPVLVPERWETVMRTVRERLLTPVGLRSLAPGHPDYKARYYGDLRARDAAYHQGTVWGWLIGPFVDAWLKVYPDDTAGARALLDGFEPHLSQGCVGSISEIFDAEAPYVPRGCVAQAWSVAEVLRCLERTGAAPKLEVGELSGRV
;
A
#
# COMPACT_ATOMS: atom_id res chain seq x y z
N ASP A 1 15.82 12.64 20.00
CA ASP A 1 15.40 12.33 18.62
C ASP A 1 14.99 10.89 18.47
N ASP A 2 13.96 10.67 17.65
CA ASP A 2 13.50 9.36 17.24
C ASP A 2 14.06 9.05 15.85
N ALA A 3 14.80 7.94 15.74
CA ALA A 3 15.42 7.50 14.50
C ALA A 3 14.55 6.50 13.69
N ALA A 4 13.34 6.21 14.16
CA ALA A 4 12.46 5.23 13.53
C ALA A 4 12.00 5.69 12.13
N CYS A 5 12.31 4.88 11.11
CA CYS A 5 11.74 5.05 9.78
C CYS A 5 10.39 4.33 9.71
N ARG A 6 9.31 5.12 9.60
CA ARG A 6 7.91 4.66 9.61
C ARG A 6 7.16 5.15 8.37
N PRO A 7 6.10 4.46 7.94
CA PRO A 7 5.46 4.77 6.68
C PRO A 7 4.68 6.09 6.73
N ASN A 8 4.24 6.55 7.90
CA ASN A 8 3.48 7.78 8.09
C ASN A 8 4.12 9.03 7.45
N GLN A 9 5.43 9.01 7.19
CA GLN A 9 6.15 10.06 6.44
C GLN A 9 5.48 10.39 5.09
N ILE A 10 4.93 9.40 4.39
CA ILE A 10 4.24 9.60 3.11
C ILE A 10 2.95 10.42 3.24
N LEU A 11 2.30 10.41 4.41
CA LEU A 11 1.07 11.19 4.62
C LEU A 11 1.34 12.69 4.56
N ALA A 12 2.57 13.11 4.87
CA ALA A 12 2.97 14.52 4.76
C ALA A 12 3.01 15.01 3.30
N ILE A 13 3.01 14.08 2.33
CA ILE A 13 3.05 14.33 0.87
C ILE A 13 1.69 14.01 0.23
N SER A 14 1.03 12.93 0.65
CA SER A 14 -0.14 12.36 -0.05
C SER A 14 -1.40 13.25 -0.01
N LEU A 15 -1.58 14.07 1.02
CA LEU A 15 -2.76 14.94 1.22
C LEU A 15 -2.88 16.04 0.16
N ASP A 16 -4.09 16.41 -0.24
CA ASP A 16 -4.35 17.46 -1.26
C ASP A 16 -3.61 18.77 -1.00
N HIS A 17 -3.42 19.10 0.29
CA HIS A 17 -2.54 20.17 0.74
C HIS A 17 -1.36 19.56 1.52
N PRO A 18 -0.24 19.22 0.86
CA PRO A 18 0.92 18.64 1.52
C PRO A 18 1.50 19.59 2.56
N VAL A 19 1.90 19.05 3.70
CA VAL A 19 2.51 19.83 4.79
C VAL A 19 4.04 19.84 4.71
N LEU A 20 4.63 18.88 4.00
CA LEU A 20 6.07 18.83 3.76
C LEU A 20 6.44 19.69 2.55
N VAL A 21 7.56 20.41 2.64
CA VAL A 21 8.05 21.23 1.51
C VAL A 21 8.54 20.34 0.35
N PRO A 22 8.28 20.70 -0.93
CA PRO A 22 8.54 19.85 -2.10
C PRO A 22 9.98 19.34 -2.24
N GLU A 23 10.97 20.11 -1.80
CA GLU A 23 12.39 19.79 -1.90
C GLU A 23 12.76 18.53 -1.09
N ARG A 24 11.91 18.11 -0.16
CA ARG A 24 12.10 16.90 0.66
C ARG A 24 11.39 15.68 0.10
N TRP A 25 10.43 15.85 -0.83
CA TRP A 25 9.53 14.77 -1.20
C TRP A 25 10.24 13.58 -1.84
N GLU A 26 11.15 13.83 -2.78
CA GLU A 26 11.90 12.76 -3.44
C GLU A 26 12.75 11.96 -2.45
N THR A 27 13.39 12.63 -1.49
CA THR A 27 14.18 11.97 -0.45
C THR A 27 13.33 11.08 0.44
N VAL A 28 12.15 11.57 0.86
CA VAL A 28 11.20 10.79 1.65
C VAL A 28 10.66 9.61 0.83
N MET A 29 10.23 9.83 -0.41
CA MET A 29 9.71 8.77 -1.26
C MET A 29 10.73 7.68 -1.51
N ARG A 30 11.97 8.05 -1.84
CA ARG A 30 13.07 7.09 -2.01
C ARG A 30 13.28 6.27 -0.74
N THR A 31 13.34 6.93 0.43
CA THR A 31 13.56 6.25 1.71
C THR A 31 12.44 5.27 2.04
N VAL A 32 11.17 5.66 1.86
CA VAL A 32 10.03 4.79 2.14
C VAL A 32 9.97 3.64 1.14
N ARG A 33 10.20 3.91 -0.15
CA ARG A 33 10.27 2.88 -1.20
C ARG A 33 11.33 1.83 -0.88
N GLU A 34 12.55 2.25 -0.56
CA GLU A 34 13.68 1.34 -0.32
C GLU A 34 13.50 0.52 0.96
N ARG A 35 12.95 1.12 2.03
CA ARG A 35 12.97 0.51 3.36
C ARG A 35 11.65 -0.13 3.79
N LEU A 36 10.53 0.34 3.27
CA LEU A 36 9.20 0.01 3.79
C LEU A 36 8.27 -0.63 2.76
N LEU A 37 8.41 -0.32 1.48
CA LEU A 37 7.54 -0.89 0.43
C LEU A 37 7.71 -2.40 0.33
N THR A 38 6.58 -3.09 0.19
CA THR A 38 6.46 -4.52 -0.10
C THR A 38 5.43 -4.71 -1.22
N PRO A 39 5.29 -5.94 -1.77
CA PRO A 39 4.29 -6.19 -2.82
C PRO A 39 2.84 -5.94 -2.39
N VAL A 40 2.54 -5.94 -1.08
CA VAL A 40 1.17 -5.88 -0.54
C VAL A 40 0.96 -4.71 0.43
N GLY A 41 1.77 -3.65 0.32
CA GLY A 41 1.65 -2.43 1.12
C GLY A 41 2.96 -1.94 1.72
N LEU A 42 2.89 -1.24 2.86
CA LEU A 42 4.08 -0.72 3.54
C LEU A 42 4.28 -1.36 4.92
N ARG A 43 5.53 -1.68 5.27
CA ARG A 43 5.93 -2.02 6.64
C ARG A 43 5.67 -0.85 7.58
N SER A 44 5.15 -1.13 8.77
CA SER A 44 4.93 -0.14 9.83
C SER A 44 6.21 0.37 10.51
N LEU A 45 7.32 -0.34 10.34
CA LEU A 45 8.65 0.02 10.84
C LEU A 45 9.73 -0.59 9.94
N ALA A 46 10.81 0.14 9.71
CA ALA A 46 11.91 -0.32 8.87
C ALA A 46 12.70 -1.49 9.51
N PRO A 47 13.13 -2.47 8.68
CA PRO A 47 14.11 -3.48 9.11
C PRO A 47 15.38 -2.83 9.68
N GLY A 48 15.97 -3.49 10.68
CA GLY A 48 17.16 -3.05 11.40
C GLY A 48 16.88 -2.20 12.64
N HIS A 49 15.62 -1.79 12.88
CA HIS A 49 15.24 -1.18 14.16
C HIS A 49 15.14 -2.27 15.25
N PRO A 50 15.60 -2.03 16.50
CA PRO A 50 15.57 -3.04 17.57
C PRO A 50 14.17 -3.63 17.85
N ASP A 51 13.14 -2.81 17.71
CA ASP A 51 11.75 -3.23 17.92
C ASP A 51 11.14 -3.97 16.72
N TYR A 52 11.83 -4.05 15.59
CA TYR A 52 11.30 -4.66 14.38
C TYR A 52 10.89 -6.13 14.59
N LYS A 53 9.69 -6.48 14.15
CA LYS A 53 9.09 -7.81 14.18
C LYS A 53 8.73 -8.23 12.75
N ALA A 54 9.39 -9.27 12.28
CA ALA A 54 9.17 -9.81 10.94
C ALA A 54 7.81 -10.50 10.77
N ARG A 55 7.22 -11.01 11.85
CA ARG A 55 6.00 -11.83 11.80
C ARG A 55 4.99 -11.37 12.85
N TYR A 56 3.72 -11.36 12.45
CA TYR A 56 2.58 -11.18 13.33
C TYR A 56 1.95 -12.55 13.62
N TYR A 57 2.47 -13.23 14.65
CA TYR A 57 2.06 -14.59 15.00
C TYR A 57 2.29 -14.87 16.49
N GLY A 58 1.58 -15.85 17.04
CA GLY A 58 1.70 -16.27 18.44
C GLY A 58 0.53 -15.79 19.29
N ASP A 59 0.79 -15.65 20.59
CA ASP A 59 -0.21 -15.22 21.57
C ASP A 59 -0.58 -13.73 21.38
N LEU A 60 -1.59 -13.28 22.13
CA LEU A 60 -2.08 -11.90 22.05
C LEU A 60 -0.96 -10.88 22.28
N ARG A 61 -0.08 -11.14 23.25
CA ARG A 61 1.03 -10.22 23.58
C ARG A 61 2.04 -10.12 22.44
N ALA A 62 2.42 -11.24 21.82
CA ALA A 62 3.34 -11.26 20.69
C ALA A 62 2.74 -10.54 19.48
N ARG A 63 1.44 -10.72 19.24
CA ARG A 63 0.70 -10.03 18.19
C ARG A 63 0.63 -8.52 18.43
N ASP A 64 0.22 -8.09 19.62
CA ASP A 64 0.14 -6.67 19.97
C ASP A 64 1.50 -5.98 19.84
N ALA A 65 2.58 -6.66 20.26
CA ALA A 65 3.93 -6.16 20.12
C ALA A 65 4.40 -6.03 18.66
N ALA A 66 3.87 -6.83 17.73
CA ALA A 66 4.25 -6.81 16.32
C ALA A 66 3.41 -5.86 15.45
N TYR A 67 2.15 -5.59 15.84
CA TYR A 67 1.11 -4.96 15.02
C TYR A 67 1.52 -3.64 14.35
N HIS A 68 2.38 -2.85 15.00
CA HIS A 68 2.93 -1.59 14.48
C HIS A 68 4.46 -1.54 14.46
N GLN A 69 5.11 -2.70 14.52
CA GLN A 69 6.57 -2.82 14.61
C GLN A 69 7.16 -3.61 13.45
N GLY A 70 6.60 -3.50 12.25
CA GLY A 70 7.14 -4.17 11.05
C GLY A 70 6.04 -4.75 10.18
N THR A 71 4.94 -5.20 10.79
CA THR A 71 3.72 -5.65 10.11
C THR A 71 3.38 -4.72 8.95
N VAL A 72 3.08 -5.33 7.80
CA VAL A 72 2.74 -4.62 6.56
C VAL A 72 1.26 -4.30 6.57
N TRP A 73 0.92 -3.07 6.22
CA TRP A 73 -0.45 -2.58 6.13
C TRP A 73 -0.83 -2.35 4.67
N GLY A 74 -1.91 -2.98 4.23
CA GLY A 74 -2.36 -2.95 2.84
C GLY A 74 -2.78 -1.55 2.38
N TRP A 75 -3.64 -0.88 3.17
CA TRP A 75 -4.18 0.44 2.82
C TRP A 75 -3.13 1.52 2.58
N LEU A 76 -1.94 1.40 3.18
CA LEU A 76 -0.87 2.38 3.00
C LEU A 76 -0.34 2.45 1.56
N ILE A 77 -0.66 1.48 0.71
CA ILE A 77 -0.37 1.59 -0.72
C ILE A 77 -1.06 2.80 -1.36
N GLY A 78 -2.23 3.17 -0.88
CA GLY A 78 -3.00 4.26 -1.48
C GLY A 78 -2.35 5.62 -1.31
N PRO A 79 -2.11 6.06 -0.06
CA PRO A 79 -1.34 7.26 0.19
C PRO A 79 0.09 7.21 -0.41
N PHE A 80 0.70 6.03 -0.55
CA PHE A 80 1.99 5.90 -1.24
C PHE A 80 1.88 6.20 -2.73
N VAL A 81 0.84 5.70 -3.42
CA VAL A 81 0.55 6.00 -4.83
C VAL A 81 0.25 7.49 -5.02
N ASP A 82 -0.51 8.12 -4.11
CA ASP A 82 -0.78 9.56 -4.19
C ASP A 82 0.48 10.40 -4.03
N ALA A 83 1.36 10.02 -3.09
CA ALA A 83 2.65 10.67 -2.92
C ALA A 83 3.55 10.42 -4.14
N TRP A 84 3.55 9.22 -4.71
CA TRP A 84 4.28 8.88 -5.92
C TRP A 84 3.91 9.79 -7.09
N LEU A 85 2.61 9.93 -7.38
CA LEU A 85 2.11 10.75 -8.49
C LEU A 85 2.35 12.25 -8.30
N LYS A 86 2.64 12.70 -7.07
CA LYS A 86 3.08 14.08 -6.83
C LYS A 86 4.56 14.29 -7.08
N VAL A 87 5.38 13.28 -6.78
CA VAL A 87 6.84 13.33 -6.99
C VAL A 87 7.20 13.03 -8.45
N TYR A 88 6.48 12.09 -9.07
CA TYR A 88 6.71 11.60 -10.43
C TYR A 88 5.40 11.67 -11.24
N PRO A 89 4.92 12.89 -11.60
CA PRO A 89 3.61 13.09 -12.21
C PRO A 89 3.43 12.37 -13.56
N ASP A 90 4.53 12.15 -14.29
CA ASP A 90 4.51 11.48 -15.59
C ASP A 90 4.64 9.94 -15.48
N ASP A 91 4.89 9.40 -14.28
CA ASP A 91 5.11 7.96 -14.06
C ASP A 91 3.87 7.25 -13.49
N THR A 92 2.74 7.42 -14.19
CA THR A 92 1.49 6.71 -13.86
C THR A 92 1.65 5.19 -14.02
N ALA A 93 2.48 4.74 -14.97
CA ALA A 93 2.76 3.32 -15.17
C ALA A 93 3.52 2.71 -14.00
N GLY A 94 4.54 3.40 -13.47
CA GLY A 94 5.22 3.01 -12.25
C GLY A 94 4.28 2.98 -11.05
N ALA A 95 3.39 3.97 -10.93
CA ALA A 95 2.36 3.98 -9.89
C ALA A 95 1.41 2.77 -9.99
N ARG A 96 1.02 2.39 -11.21
CA ARG A 96 0.18 1.20 -11.47
C ARG A 96 0.86 -0.08 -11.03
N ALA A 97 2.13 -0.26 -11.39
CA ALA A 97 2.91 -1.46 -11.10
C ALA A 97 3.09 -1.73 -9.59
N LEU A 98 2.92 -0.72 -8.74
CA LEU A 98 2.93 -0.88 -7.29
C LEU A 98 1.76 -1.76 -6.79
N LEU A 99 0.73 -1.97 -7.60
CA LEU A 99 -0.46 -2.74 -7.26
C LEU A 99 -0.34 -4.22 -7.67
N ASP A 100 0.66 -4.60 -8.45
CA ASP A 100 0.80 -5.93 -9.05
C ASP A 100 0.86 -7.05 -8.00
N GLY A 101 1.43 -6.76 -6.82
CA GLY A 101 1.52 -7.74 -5.73
C GLY A 101 0.19 -8.08 -5.06
N PHE A 102 -0.87 -7.30 -5.28
CA PHE A 102 -2.21 -7.61 -4.76
C PHE A 102 -2.95 -8.65 -5.59
N GLU A 103 -2.68 -8.78 -6.89
CA GLU A 103 -3.30 -9.79 -7.75
C GLU A 103 -3.12 -11.23 -7.22
N PRO A 104 -1.89 -11.72 -6.92
CA PRO A 104 -1.73 -13.06 -6.35
C PRO A 104 -2.38 -13.19 -4.96
N HIS A 105 -2.47 -12.10 -4.19
CA HIS A 105 -3.14 -12.11 -2.88
C HIS A 105 -4.65 -12.31 -2.97
N LEU A 106 -5.32 -11.93 -4.07
CA LEU A 106 -6.77 -12.13 -4.23
C LEU A 106 -7.20 -13.60 -4.16
N SER A 107 -6.27 -14.53 -4.32
CA SER A 107 -6.49 -15.98 -4.17
C SER A 107 -6.17 -16.52 -2.76
N GLN A 108 -5.75 -15.67 -1.83
CA GLN A 108 -5.26 -16.02 -0.49
C GLN A 108 -6.17 -15.44 0.61
N GLY A 109 -6.22 -16.11 1.77
CA GLY A 109 -7.04 -15.65 2.90
C GLY A 109 -8.55 -15.69 2.58
N CYS A 110 -9.14 -14.53 2.26
CA CYS A 110 -10.52 -14.42 1.79
C CYS A 110 -10.51 -14.13 0.29
N VAL A 111 -10.93 -15.11 -0.52
CA VAL A 111 -10.92 -15.01 -1.98
C VAL A 111 -11.69 -13.78 -2.46
N GLY A 112 -11.05 -12.99 -3.32
CA GLY A 112 -11.62 -11.75 -3.88
C GLY A 112 -11.59 -10.56 -2.92
N SER A 113 -10.91 -10.67 -1.77
CA SER A 113 -10.75 -9.58 -0.82
C SER A 113 -9.28 -9.32 -0.47
N ILE A 114 -9.04 -8.22 0.25
CA ILE A 114 -7.71 -7.81 0.68
C ILE A 114 -7.68 -7.80 2.20
N SER A 115 -6.66 -8.46 2.76
CA SER A 115 -6.46 -8.54 4.20
C SER A 115 -5.97 -7.21 4.77
N GLU A 116 -6.21 -7.03 6.07
CA GLU A 116 -5.82 -5.83 6.81
C GLU A 116 -4.31 -5.65 6.83
N ILE A 117 -3.61 -6.73 7.19
CA ILE A 117 -2.18 -6.75 7.46
C ILE A 117 -1.53 -8.04 6.93
N PHE A 118 -0.22 -7.97 6.77
CA PHE A 118 0.61 -9.08 6.32
C PHE A 118 1.87 -9.19 7.20
N ASP A 119 2.44 -10.39 7.27
CA ASP A 119 3.80 -10.56 7.80
C ASP A 119 4.78 -9.65 7.02
N ALA A 120 5.82 -9.18 7.70
CA ALA A 120 6.69 -8.12 7.18
C ALA A 120 7.74 -8.62 6.16
N GLU A 121 7.89 -9.93 6.04
CA GLU A 121 8.84 -10.61 5.16
C GLU A 121 8.14 -11.68 4.32
N ALA A 122 8.78 -12.07 3.22
CA ALA A 122 8.29 -13.13 2.36
C ALA A 122 7.97 -14.41 3.17
N PRO A 123 6.84 -15.08 2.89
CA PRO A 123 5.97 -14.89 1.73
C PRO A 123 4.86 -13.85 1.94
N TYR A 124 4.98 -12.93 2.92
CA TYR A 124 3.97 -11.91 3.25
C TYR A 124 2.61 -12.53 3.58
N VAL A 125 2.60 -13.49 4.49
CA VAL A 125 1.38 -14.23 4.86
C VAL A 125 0.29 -13.24 5.31
N PRO A 126 -0.95 -13.32 4.79
CA PRO A 126 -2.05 -12.47 5.24
C PRO A 126 -2.43 -12.78 6.69
N ARG A 127 -2.71 -11.73 7.45
CA ARG A 127 -3.02 -11.75 8.88
C ARG A 127 -4.20 -10.81 9.18
N GLY A 128 -4.62 -10.77 10.44
CA GLY A 128 -5.63 -9.82 10.92
C GLY A 128 -7.01 -10.07 10.29
N CYS A 129 -7.76 -8.99 10.07
CA CYS A 129 -9.04 -9.07 9.36
C CYS A 129 -8.81 -9.52 7.91
N VAL A 130 -9.47 -10.60 7.49
CA VAL A 130 -9.26 -11.24 6.18
C VAL A 130 -9.85 -10.43 5.01
N ALA A 131 -10.86 -9.61 5.27
CA ALA A 131 -11.56 -8.78 4.31
C ALA A 131 -11.75 -7.39 4.91
N GLN A 132 -10.83 -6.48 4.60
CA GLN A 132 -10.76 -5.20 5.29
C GLN A 132 -11.10 -4.04 4.33
N ALA A 133 -12.04 -3.19 4.78
CA ALA A 133 -12.59 -2.10 3.99
C ALA A 133 -11.57 -1.05 3.47
N TRP A 134 -10.68 -0.53 4.31
CA TRP A 134 -9.64 0.43 3.87
C TRP A 134 -8.66 -0.18 2.86
N SER A 135 -8.30 -1.45 3.01
CA SER A 135 -7.29 -2.07 2.14
C SER A 135 -7.89 -2.30 0.76
N VAL A 136 -9.13 -2.80 0.72
CA VAL A 136 -9.89 -2.96 -0.52
C VAL A 136 -10.13 -1.59 -1.18
N ALA A 137 -10.58 -0.59 -0.43
CA ALA A 137 -10.89 0.73 -0.96
C ALA A 137 -9.67 1.42 -1.57
N GLU A 138 -8.52 1.41 -0.88
CA GLU A 138 -7.32 2.08 -1.36
C GLU A 138 -6.74 1.42 -2.61
N VAL A 139 -6.77 0.09 -2.71
CA VAL A 139 -6.34 -0.60 -3.93
C VAL A 139 -7.28 -0.28 -5.09
N LEU A 140 -8.60 -0.35 -4.90
CA LEU A 140 -9.57 0.00 -5.95
C LEU A 140 -9.42 1.45 -6.41
N ARG A 141 -9.28 2.40 -5.46
CA ARG A 141 -9.06 3.81 -5.76
C ARG A 141 -7.79 4.02 -6.58
N CYS A 142 -6.71 3.32 -6.23
CA CYS A 142 -5.46 3.40 -7.00
C CYS A 142 -5.59 2.78 -8.38
N LEU A 143 -6.31 1.66 -8.51
CA LEU A 143 -6.58 1.05 -9.81
C LEU A 143 -7.34 2.02 -10.71
N GLU A 144 -8.39 2.67 -10.23
CA GLU A 144 -9.14 3.70 -10.96
C GLU A 144 -8.24 4.88 -11.33
N ARG A 145 -7.54 5.45 -10.34
CA ARG A 145 -6.65 6.61 -10.52
C ARG A 145 -5.52 6.37 -11.52
N THR A 146 -5.03 5.14 -11.64
CA THR A 146 -3.92 4.76 -12.52
C THR A 146 -4.38 4.14 -13.85
N GLY A 147 -5.69 4.15 -14.15
CA GLY A 147 -6.21 3.82 -15.49
C GLY A 147 -6.95 2.49 -15.64
N ALA A 148 -7.46 1.89 -14.56
CA ALA A 148 -8.53 0.89 -14.67
C ALA A 148 -9.90 1.56 -14.66
N ALA A 149 -10.26 2.19 -15.77
CA ALA A 149 -11.63 2.11 -16.25
C ALA A 149 -11.57 1.52 -17.66
N PRO A 150 -12.04 0.28 -17.90
CA PRO A 150 -12.40 -0.07 -19.26
C PRO A 150 -13.45 0.94 -19.69
N LYS A 151 -13.20 1.66 -20.80
CA LYS A 151 -14.29 2.31 -21.51
C LYS A 151 -15.27 1.20 -21.85
N LEU A 152 -16.42 1.17 -21.20
CA LEU A 152 -17.55 0.39 -21.69
C LEU A 152 -17.89 1.00 -23.05
N GLU A 153 -17.43 0.38 -24.12
CA GLU A 153 -17.98 0.65 -25.45
C GLU A 153 -19.42 0.15 -25.42
N VAL A 154 -20.34 1.08 -25.18
CA VAL A 154 -21.75 0.86 -25.47
C VAL A 154 -21.83 0.74 -26.99
N GLY A 155 -21.81 -0.49 -27.48
CA GLY A 155 -21.97 -0.78 -28.90
C GLY A 155 -23.23 -0.08 -29.41
N GLU A 156 -23.07 0.76 -30.42
CA GLU A 156 -24.19 1.33 -31.16
C GLU A 156 -25.03 0.17 -31.70
N LEU A 157 -26.23 0.01 -31.15
CA LEU A 157 -27.30 -0.74 -31.80
C LEU A 157 -27.72 0.06 -33.03
N SER A 158 -26.96 -0.11 -34.12
CA SER A 158 -27.38 0.30 -35.46
C SER A 158 -28.69 -0.41 -35.76
N GLY A 159 -29.77 0.36 -35.70
CA GLY A 159 -31.11 -0.06 -36.08
C GLY A 159 -31.11 -0.68 -37.47
N ARG A 160 -31.75 -1.84 -37.58
CA ARG A 160 -32.36 -2.28 -38.82
C ARG A 160 -33.85 -1.99 -38.69
N VAL A 161 -34.29 -0.97 -39.43
CA VAL A 161 -35.66 -0.89 -39.95
C VAL A 161 -35.74 -1.82 -41.15
#